data_AF-A0A739SEV0-F1
#
_entry.id   AF-A0A739SEV0-F1
#
_cell.length_a   1.000
_cell.length_b   1.000
_cell.length_c   1.000
_cell.angle_alpha   90.00
_cell.angle_beta   90.00
_cell.angle_gamma   90.00
#
_symmetry.space_group_name_H-M   'P 1'
#
loop_
_entity.id
_entity.type
_entity.pdbx_description
1 polymer ?
#
loop_
_entity_poly.entity_id
_entity_poly.type
_entity_poly.pdbx_seq_one_letter_code
_entity_poly.pdbx_strand_id
1 'polypeptide(L)'
;MSNYCFYSQDALALAQSAGVDVIINSYAEQHKKQTYILCRPLSNEDVKYDYDRAIAVFSSGIKPFFIDFGDDDDLFEEYQEDFLEDVSYLAEKFKYRDKIGRKKSWQILFESLSRNDIDFKKLEVETKESRVIDLIISLIVGSINDTSRINLEANNLLDTIKSKIILFDTDQTKFVFQSGFGKKSVIQGLAGSGKTELLLHKLKEIYSKNPDSRIAFTCFNKILASTMRTRIPEFFDFMRVEKQIEWGTKLFCFNSWGLTKEPFSGMYRYICHYYEIPFGGF
;
A
#
# COMPACT_ATOMS: atom_id res chain seq x y z
N MET A 1 -18.01 -4.17 9.37
CA MET A 1 -16.98 -4.55 8.38
C MET A 1 -15.97 -5.41 9.09
N SER A 2 -15.60 -6.54 8.50
CA SER A 2 -14.53 -7.40 8.99
C SER A 2 -13.23 -6.60 9.17
N ASN A 3 -12.49 -6.86 10.25
CA ASN A 3 -11.15 -6.31 10.45
C ASN A 3 -10.12 -6.90 9.47
N TYR A 4 -10.50 -7.93 8.69
CA TYR A 4 -9.63 -8.61 7.74
C TYR A 4 -9.88 -8.19 6.29
N CYS A 5 -10.91 -7.39 6.00
CA CYS A 5 -11.18 -6.92 4.64
C CYS A 5 -10.81 -5.45 4.46
N PHE A 6 -10.04 -5.18 3.40
CA PHE A 6 -9.81 -3.84 2.88
C PHE A 6 -10.61 -3.66 1.59
N TYR A 7 -11.48 -2.65 1.53
CA TYR A 7 -12.16 -2.25 0.30
C TYR A 7 -11.61 -0.90 -0.14
N SER A 8 -11.26 -0.75 -1.43
CA SER A 8 -11.06 0.57 -2.02
C SER A 8 -12.38 1.35 -2.05
N GLN A 9 -12.29 2.68 -2.20
CA GLN A 9 -13.42 3.59 -2.02
C GLN A 9 -14.67 3.22 -2.84
N ASP A 10 -14.47 2.79 -4.08
CA ASP A 10 -15.57 2.42 -4.99
C ASP A 10 -15.96 0.93 -4.92
N ALA A 11 -15.03 0.06 -4.52
CA ALA A 11 -15.23 -1.39 -4.54
C ALA A 11 -16.26 -1.87 -3.52
N LEU A 12 -16.36 -1.17 -2.37
CA LEU A 12 -17.33 -1.51 -1.34
C LEU A 12 -18.77 -1.37 -1.84
N ALA A 13 -19.07 -0.28 -2.54
CA ALA A 13 -20.42 0.00 -3.03
C ALA A 13 -20.86 -1.06 -4.06
N LEU A 14 -19.96 -1.44 -4.97
CA LEU A 14 -20.19 -2.53 -5.93
C LEU A 14 -20.44 -3.85 -5.22
N ALA A 15 -19.56 -4.25 -4.30
CA ALA A 15 -19.69 -5.52 -3.59
C ALA A 15 -21.01 -5.61 -2.78
N GLN A 16 -21.42 -4.52 -2.14
CA GLN A 16 -22.69 -4.43 -1.40
C GLN A 16 -23.91 -4.48 -2.32
N SER A 17 -23.84 -3.90 -3.52
CA SER A 17 -24.97 -3.87 -4.46
C SER A 17 -25.46 -5.27 -4.88
N ALA A 18 -24.58 -6.27 -4.84
CA ALA A 18 -24.89 -7.66 -5.17
C ALA A 18 -24.77 -8.61 -3.97
N GLY A 19 -24.54 -8.11 -2.75
CA GLY A 19 -24.38 -8.92 -1.53
C GLY A 19 -23.12 -9.79 -1.50
N VAL A 20 -22.18 -9.56 -2.42
CA VAL A 20 -20.91 -10.30 -2.51
C VAL A 20 -20.00 -10.00 -1.32
N ASP A 21 -20.10 -8.80 -0.75
CA ASP A 21 -19.35 -8.39 0.43
C ASP A 21 -19.59 -9.33 1.63
N VAL A 22 -20.81 -9.86 1.79
CA VAL A 22 -21.16 -10.79 2.87
C VAL A 22 -20.34 -12.08 2.75
N ILE A 23 -20.25 -12.63 1.54
CA ILE A 23 -19.53 -13.88 1.24
C ILE A 23 -18.02 -13.69 1.47
N ILE A 24 -17.45 -12.59 0.94
CA ILE A 24 -16.02 -12.27 1.09
C ILE A 24 -15.67 -12.01 2.55
N ASN A 25 -16.48 -11.22 3.27
CA ASN A 25 -16.25 -10.91 4.68
C ASN A 25 -16.31 -12.17 5.55
N SER A 26 -17.28 -13.06 5.30
CA SER A 26 -17.39 -14.33 6.03
C SER A 26 -16.16 -15.21 5.83
N TYR A 27 -15.66 -15.32 4.59
CA TYR A 27 -14.41 -16.04 4.32
C TYR A 27 -13.22 -15.45 5.07
N ALA A 28 -13.03 -14.13 4.96
CA ALA A 28 -11.90 -13.45 5.58
C ALA A 28 -11.89 -13.59 7.11
N GLU A 29 -13.06 -13.51 7.76
CA GLU A 29 -13.20 -13.70 9.21
C GLU A 29 -12.97 -15.15 9.62
N GLN A 30 -13.59 -16.12 8.93
CA GLN A 30 -13.46 -17.54 9.24
C GLN A 30 -12.00 -18.00 9.16
N HIS A 31 -11.27 -17.54 8.15
CA HIS A 31 -9.88 -17.92 7.92
C HIS A 31 -8.85 -16.98 8.55
N LYS A 32 -9.29 -15.85 9.13
CA LYS A 32 -8.44 -14.77 9.66
C LYS A 32 -7.40 -14.29 8.63
N LYS A 33 -7.81 -14.23 7.37
CA LYS A 33 -6.94 -13.86 6.24
C LYS A 33 -7.24 -12.47 5.77
N GLN A 34 -6.19 -11.66 5.65
CA GLN A 34 -6.28 -10.34 5.03
C GLN A 34 -6.73 -10.50 3.58
N THR A 35 -7.82 -9.82 3.25
CA THR A 35 -8.45 -9.86 1.95
C THR A 35 -8.58 -8.44 1.41
N TYR A 36 -8.13 -8.20 0.19
CA TYR A 36 -8.16 -6.92 -0.48
C TYR A 36 -9.17 -6.97 -1.62
N ILE A 37 -10.05 -5.98 -1.67
CA ILE A 37 -11.09 -5.83 -2.68
C ILE A 37 -10.88 -4.46 -3.32
N LEU A 38 -10.46 -4.47 -4.58
CA LEU A 38 -9.92 -3.30 -5.27
C LEU A 38 -10.56 -3.15 -6.66
N CYS A 39 -10.84 -1.92 -7.10
CA CYS A 39 -11.18 -1.65 -8.50
C CYS A 39 -9.93 -1.39 -9.37
N ARG A 40 -8.77 -1.16 -8.75
CA ARG A 40 -7.48 -0.94 -9.41
C ARG A 40 -6.36 -1.11 -8.38
N PRO A 41 -5.10 -1.36 -8.78
CA PRO A 41 -3.98 -1.42 -7.83
C PRO A 41 -3.83 -0.13 -7.02
N LEU A 42 -3.74 -0.22 -5.68
CA LEU A 42 -3.59 0.94 -4.78
C LEU A 42 -2.28 1.72 -5.06
N SER A 43 -1.25 1.01 -5.50
CA SER A 43 0.02 1.62 -5.93
C SER A 43 -0.09 2.51 -7.16
N ASN A 44 -1.20 2.46 -7.90
CA ASN A 44 -1.43 3.19 -9.14
C ASN A 44 -2.84 3.81 -9.22
N GLU A 45 -3.36 4.36 -8.11
CA GLU A 45 -4.74 4.88 -8.05
C GLU A 45 -5.05 6.02 -9.03
N ASP A 46 -4.02 6.76 -9.49
CA ASP A 46 -4.19 7.87 -10.43
C ASP A 46 -4.65 7.40 -11.83
N VAL A 47 -4.46 6.11 -12.15
CA VAL A 47 -4.96 5.51 -13.38
C VAL A 47 -6.47 5.35 -13.29
N LYS A 48 -7.15 5.69 -14.38
CA LYS A 48 -8.58 5.48 -14.57
C LYS A 48 -8.75 4.42 -15.64
N TYR A 49 -9.55 3.40 -15.32
CA TYR A 49 -10.04 2.44 -16.30
C TYR A 49 -11.34 2.96 -16.88
N ASP A 50 -11.60 2.62 -18.14
CA ASP A 50 -12.85 2.99 -18.82
C ASP A 50 -14.05 2.23 -18.25
N TYR A 51 -13.82 1.04 -17.68
CA TYR A 51 -14.82 0.25 -16.98
C TYR A 51 -14.72 0.38 -15.45
N ASP A 52 -15.81 0.77 -14.80
CA ASP A 52 -15.88 1.03 -13.36
C ASP A 52 -16.80 0.06 -12.59
N ARG A 53 -17.36 -0.95 -13.26
CA ARG A 53 -18.30 -1.91 -12.67
C ARG A 53 -17.68 -3.27 -12.36
N ALA A 54 -16.38 -3.30 -12.08
CA ALA A 54 -15.66 -4.51 -11.71
C ALA A 54 -14.84 -4.35 -10.44
N ILE A 55 -14.59 -5.48 -9.77
CA ILE A 55 -13.64 -5.55 -8.65
C ILE A 55 -12.68 -6.73 -8.86
N ALA A 56 -11.50 -6.61 -8.27
CA ALA A 56 -10.50 -7.64 -8.14
C ALA A 56 -10.33 -8.00 -6.65
N VAL A 57 -10.32 -9.29 -6.34
CA VAL A 57 -10.23 -9.82 -4.97
C VAL A 57 -8.93 -10.58 -4.79
N PHE A 58 -8.21 -10.28 -3.71
CA PHE A 58 -6.93 -10.88 -3.39
C PHE A 58 -6.87 -11.33 -1.93
N SER A 59 -6.43 -12.57 -1.70
CA SER A 59 -6.09 -13.08 -0.38
C SER A 59 -4.97 -14.11 -0.51
N SER A 60 -4.08 -14.17 0.49
CA SER A 60 -2.99 -15.13 0.50
C SER A 60 -3.50 -16.58 0.45
N GLY A 61 -2.89 -17.41 -0.39
CA GLY A 61 -3.22 -18.83 -0.53
C GLY A 61 -4.47 -19.15 -1.34
N ILE A 62 -5.04 -18.18 -2.06
CA ILE A 62 -6.06 -18.43 -3.09
C ILE A 62 -5.72 -17.70 -4.39
N LYS A 63 -6.17 -18.23 -5.52
CA LYS A 63 -6.15 -17.54 -6.81
C LYS A 63 -6.86 -16.17 -6.71
N PRO A 64 -6.21 -15.07 -7.14
CA PRO A 64 -6.89 -13.81 -7.33
C PRO A 64 -8.03 -13.96 -8.34
N PHE A 65 -9.08 -13.16 -8.19
CA PHE A 65 -10.19 -13.25 -9.13
C PHE A 65 -10.87 -11.90 -9.36
N PHE A 66 -11.48 -11.78 -10.53
CA PHE A 66 -12.28 -10.65 -10.94
C PHE A 66 -13.77 -10.99 -10.85
N ILE A 67 -14.58 -10.00 -10.51
CA ILE A 67 -16.04 -10.09 -10.54
C ILE A 67 -16.59 -8.89 -11.29
N ASP A 68 -17.46 -9.18 -12.24
CA ASP A 68 -18.23 -8.18 -12.96
C ASP A 68 -19.59 -7.88 -12.30
N PHE A 69 -19.97 -6.60 -12.31
CA PHE A 69 -21.25 -6.07 -11.83
C PHE A 69 -22.02 -5.33 -12.92
N GLY A 70 -21.51 -5.25 -14.15
CA GLY A 70 -22.23 -4.76 -15.31
C GLY A 70 -22.75 -5.89 -16.20
N ASP A 71 -22.97 -5.56 -17.47
CA ASP A 71 -23.51 -6.43 -18.51
C ASP A 71 -22.73 -6.24 -19.83
N ASP A 72 -21.47 -5.79 -19.75
CA ASP A 72 -20.61 -5.49 -20.90
C ASP A 72 -19.34 -6.33 -20.83
N ASP A 73 -19.38 -7.50 -21.49
CA ASP A 73 -18.30 -8.48 -21.46
C ASP A 73 -17.01 -7.93 -22.08
N ASP A 74 -17.11 -7.12 -23.14
CA ASP A 74 -15.96 -6.55 -23.84
C ASP A 74 -15.21 -5.56 -22.92
N LEU A 75 -15.95 -4.65 -22.27
CA LEU A 75 -15.35 -3.71 -21.30
C LEU A 75 -14.80 -4.41 -20.06
N PHE A 76 -15.40 -5.53 -19.65
CA PHE A 76 -14.89 -6.31 -18.54
C PHE A 76 -13.58 -7.04 -18.89
N GLU A 77 -13.45 -7.57 -20.11
CA GLU A 77 -12.18 -8.12 -20.61
C GLU A 77 -11.09 -7.05 -20.68
N GLU A 78 -11.41 -5.85 -21.17
CA GLU A 78 -10.48 -4.70 -21.17
C GLU A 78 -10.02 -4.34 -19.75
N TYR A 79 -10.95 -4.27 -18.79
CA TYR A 79 -10.62 -4.03 -17.37
C TYR A 79 -9.63 -5.06 -16.81
N GLN A 80 -9.84 -6.34 -17.12
CA GLN A 80 -8.95 -7.40 -16.66
C GLN A 80 -7.56 -7.23 -17.25
N GLU A 81 -7.47 -6.97 -18.56
CA GLU A 81 -6.20 -6.77 -19.23
C GLU A 81 -5.45 -5.54 -18.68
N ASP A 82 -6.13 -4.41 -18.52
CA ASP A 82 -5.60 -3.18 -17.92
C ASP A 82 -5.06 -3.43 -16.50
N PHE A 83 -5.83 -4.12 -15.67
CA PHE A 83 -5.40 -4.45 -14.30
C PHE A 83 -4.13 -5.31 -14.32
N LEU A 84 -4.07 -6.33 -15.18
CA LEU A 84 -2.91 -7.20 -15.31
C LEU A 84 -1.70 -6.45 -15.92
N GLU A 85 -1.92 -5.50 -16.81
CA GLU A 85 -0.87 -4.63 -17.34
C GLU A 85 -0.29 -3.72 -16.27
N ASP A 86 -1.12 -3.12 -15.42
CA ASP A 86 -0.67 -2.33 -14.28
C ASP A 86 0.16 -3.15 -13.29
N VAL A 87 -0.27 -4.38 -12.97
CA VAL A 87 0.54 -5.30 -12.16
C VAL A 87 1.87 -5.61 -12.84
N SER A 88 1.90 -5.81 -14.15
CA SER A 88 3.12 -6.04 -14.92
C SER A 88 4.05 -4.82 -14.91
N TYR A 89 3.49 -3.61 -15.04
CA TYR A 89 4.22 -2.35 -14.93
C TYR A 89 4.84 -2.20 -13.54
N LEU A 90 4.07 -2.43 -12.47
CA LEU A 90 4.56 -2.40 -11.09
C LEU A 90 5.67 -3.45 -10.87
N ALA A 91 5.52 -4.65 -11.43
CA ALA A 91 6.52 -5.70 -11.31
C ALA A 91 7.86 -5.32 -11.98
N GLU A 92 7.81 -4.67 -13.13
CA GLU A 92 9.01 -4.14 -13.80
C GLU A 92 9.60 -2.97 -13.00
N LYS A 93 8.74 -2.02 -12.61
CA LYS A 93 9.10 -0.86 -11.80
C LYS A 93 9.79 -1.30 -10.51
N PHE A 94 9.36 -2.35 -9.81
CA PHE A 94 9.99 -2.74 -8.55
C PHE A 94 10.97 -3.92 -8.66
N LYS A 95 11.36 -4.36 -9.87
CA LYS A 95 12.24 -5.53 -10.10
C LYS A 95 11.70 -6.83 -9.49
N TYR A 96 10.37 -7.00 -9.48
CA TYR A 96 9.73 -8.25 -9.08
C TYR A 96 9.70 -9.26 -10.22
N ARG A 97 9.85 -8.81 -11.48
CA ARG A 97 9.88 -9.66 -12.68
C ARG A 97 10.91 -10.81 -12.58
N ASP A 98 12.03 -10.58 -11.91
CA ASP A 98 13.07 -11.59 -11.69
C ASP A 98 12.59 -12.75 -10.79
N LYS A 99 11.50 -12.54 -10.03
CA LYS A 99 10.92 -13.53 -9.11
C LYS A 99 9.63 -14.13 -9.65
N ILE A 100 8.68 -13.29 -10.07
CA ILE A 100 7.35 -13.77 -10.50
C ILE A 100 7.28 -14.08 -12.00
N GLY A 101 8.28 -13.67 -12.79
CA GLY A 101 8.28 -13.83 -14.24
C GLY A 101 7.51 -12.74 -14.99
N ARG A 102 7.23 -13.00 -16.27
CA ARG A 102 6.46 -12.09 -17.15
C ARG A 102 4.96 -12.29 -16.94
N LYS A 103 4.12 -11.32 -17.35
CA LYS A 103 2.65 -11.38 -17.30
C LYS A 103 2.07 -12.77 -17.62
N LYS A 104 2.47 -13.34 -18.77
CA LYS A 104 2.06 -14.69 -19.22
C LYS A 104 2.30 -15.83 -18.22
N SER A 105 3.32 -15.71 -17.36
CA SER A 105 3.69 -16.75 -16.38
C SER A 105 2.75 -16.79 -15.17
N TRP A 106 2.17 -15.66 -14.79
CA TRP A 106 1.37 -15.54 -13.57
C TRP A 106 -0.08 -15.12 -13.82
N GLN A 107 -0.42 -14.59 -15.01
CA GLN A 107 -1.81 -14.24 -15.35
C GLN A 107 -2.74 -15.45 -15.31
N ILE A 108 -2.21 -16.66 -15.54
CA ILE A 108 -2.94 -17.93 -15.43
C ILE A 108 -3.45 -18.24 -14.02
N LEU A 109 -2.96 -17.52 -13.01
CA LEU A 109 -3.42 -17.64 -11.62
C LEU A 109 -4.66 -16.80 -11.35
N PHE A 110 -5.04 -15.90 -12.27
CA PHE A 110 -6.22 -15.06 -12.13
C PHE A 110 -7.42 -15.76 -12.73
N GLU A 111 -8.55 -15.71 -12.03
CA GLU A 111 -9.81 -16.28 -12.48
C GLU A 111 -10.85 -15.18 -12.67
N SER A 112 -11.87 -15.46 -13.48
CA SER A 112 -13.09 -14.66 -13.54
C SER A 112 -14.23 -15.45 -12.93
N LEU A 113 -14.91 -14.88 -11.93
CA LEU A 113 -15.99 -15.56 -11.22
C LEU A 113 -17.30 -14.79 -11.36
N SER A 114 -18.40 -15.54 -11.50
CA SER A 114 -19.74 -14.97 -11.38
C SER A 114 -19.99 -14.55 -9.94
N ARG A 115 -20.63 -13.39 -9.76
CA ARG A 115 -21.08 -12.88 -8.45
C ARG A 115 -21.94 -13.86 -7.63
N ASN A 116 -22.58 -14.82 -8.30
CA ASN A 116 -23.45 -15.82 -7.67
C ASN A 116 -22.76 -17.15 -7.34
N ASP A 117 -21.54 -17.40 -7.82
CA ASP A 117 -20.85 -18.70 -7.71
C ASP A 117 -19.39 -18.51 -7.25
N ILE A 118 -19.24 -17.90 -6.07
CA ILE A 118 -17.93 -17.71 -5.44
C ILE A 118 -17.67 -18.88 -4.49
N ASP A 119 -16.82 -19.82 -4.92
CA ASP A 119 -16.36 -20.95 -4.10
C ASP A 119 -14.87 -20.85 -3.82
N PHE A 120 -14.52 -20.30 -2.65
CA PHE A 120 -13.14 -20.14 -2.21
C PHE A 120 -12.34 -21.45 -2.12
N LYS A 121 -12.99 -22.61 -1.95
CA LYS A 121 -12.29 -23.89 -1.89
C LYS A 121 -11.69 -24.28 -3.25
N LYS A 122 -12.36 -23.90 -4.35
CA LYS A 122 -11.85 -24.15 -5.71
C LYS A 122 -10.68 -23.25 -6.09
N LEU A 123 -10.45 -22.18 -5.31
CA LEU A 123 -9.39 -21.21 -5.54
C LEU A 123 -8.12 -21.50 -4.76
N GLU A 124 -8.09 -22.51 -3.88
CA GLU A 124 -6.89 -22.85 -3.11
C GLU A 124 -5.72 -23.20 -4.03
N VAL A 125 -4.52 -22.73 -3.68
CA VAL A 125 -3.31 -22.89 -4.47
C VAL A 125 -2.19 -23.56 -3.68
N GLU A 126 -1.21 -24.12 -4.39
CA GLU A 126 -0.02 -24.68 -3.77
C GLU A 126 0.90 -23.60 -3.19
N THR A 127 1.82 -24.00 -2.32
CA THR A 127 2.73 -23.08 -1.61
C THR A 127 3.51 -22.17 -2.55
N LYS A 128 4.00 -22.67 -3.70
CA LYS A 128 4.80 -21.86 -4.64
C LYS A 128 3.96 -20.77 -5.30
N GLU A 129 2.76 -21.12 -5.77
CA GLU A 129 1.80 -20.18 -6.35
C GLU A 129 1.32 -19.16 -5.32
N SER A 130 1.04 -19.60 -4.10
CA SER A 130 0.68 -18.71 -2.99
C SER A 130 1.74 -17.63 -2.76
N ARG A 131 3.03 -17.96 -2.86
CA ARG A 131 4.11 -16.97 -2.70
C ARG A 131 4.20 -15.99 -3.86
N VAL A 132 3.89 -16.43 -5.08
CA VAL A 132 3.78 -15.54 -6.25
C VAL A 132 2.60 -14.57 -6.03
N ILE A 133 1.47 -15.10 -5.56
CA ILE A 133 0.28 -14.30 -5.22
C ILE A 133 0.60 -13.29 -4.11
N ASP A 134 1.31 -13.68 -3.05
CA ASP A 134 1.74 -12.76 -1.99
C ASP A 134 2.63 -11.63 -2.53
N LEU A 135 3.52 -11.91 -3.50
CA LEU A 135 4.32 -10.87 -4.15
C LEU A 135 3.46 -9.93 -5.00
N ILE A 136 2.44 -10.45 -5.69
CA ILE A 136 1.48 -9.64 -6.44
C ILE A 136 0.66 -8.76 -5.47
N ILE A 137 0.19 -9.32 -4.35
CA ILE A 137 -0.51 -8.56 -3.29
C ILE A 137 0.40 -7.44 -2.75
N SER A 138 1.67 -7.74 -2.51
CA SER A 138 2.68 -6.76 -2.09
C SER A 138 2.80 -5.60 -3.10
N LEU A 139 2.79 -5.89 -4.41
CA LEU A 139 2.84 -4.86 -5.45
C LEU A 139 1.57 -4.01 -5.50
N ILE A 140 0.39 -4.64 -5.53
CA ILE A 140 -0.89 -3.92 -5.68
C ILE A 140 -1.19 -3.05 -4.45
N VAL A 141 -0.84 -3.51 -3.25
CA VAL A 141 -1.03 -2.76 -1.99
C VAL A 141 0.14 -1.80 -1.72
N GLY A 142 1.21 -1.85 -2.51
CA GLY A 142 2.36 -0.95 -2.36
C GLY A 142 3.22 -1.22 -1.12
N SER A 143 3.09 -2.42 -0.55
CA SER A 143 3.97 -2.96 0.50
C SER A 143 5.21 -3.55 -0.15
N ILE A 144 6.05 -2.71 -0.76
CA ILE A 144 7.20 -3.14 -1.56
C ILE A 144 8.28 -3.79 -0.66
N ASN A 145 8.75 -4.96 -1.08
CA ASN A 145 9.74 -5.78 -0.40
C ASN A 145 11.07 -5.78 -1.17
N ASP A 146 12.16 -5.99 -0.43
CA ASP A 146 13.48 -6.26 -1.02
C ASP A 146 13.50 -7.69 -1.61
N THR A 147 13.32 -7.78 -2.93
CA THR A 147 13.22 -9.05 -3.66
C THR A 147 14.50 -9.89 -3.57
N SER A 148 15.66 -9.28 -3.28
CA SER A 148 16.93 -10.02 -3.15
C SER A 148 16.90 -11.03 -2.01
N ARG A 149 16.09 -10.77 -0.97
CA ARG A 149 15.94 -11.64 0.22
C ARG A 149 14.92 -12.76 0.02
N ILE A 150 14.12 -12.70 -1.04
CA ILE A 150 12.98 -13.59 -1.24
C ILE A 150 13.41 -14.78 -2.09
N ASN A 151 13.38 -15.97 -1.48
CA ASN A 151 13.53 -17.24 -2.16
C ASN A 151 12.17 -17.95 -2.23
N LEU A 152 11.66 -18.18 -3.45
CA LEU A 152 10.39 -18.84 -3.69
C LEU A 152 10.43 -20.34 -3.37
N GLU A 153 11.62 -20.95 -3.38
CA GLU A 153 11.84 -22.37 -3.14
C GLU A 153 12.36 -22.65 -1.71
N ALA A 154 12.20 -21.68 -0.81
CA ALA A 154 12.60 -21.84 0.58
C ALA A 154 11.75 -22.93 1.27
N ASN A 155 12.38 -24.07 1.54
CA ASN A 155 11.73 -25.25 2.14
C ASN A 155 12.10 -25.44 3.63
N ASN A 156 13.22 -24.87 4.08
CA ASN A 156 13.70 -24.99 5.46
C ASN A 156 13.22 -23.81 6.32
N LEU A 157 12.90 -24.05 7.60
CA LEU A 157 12.33 -23.02 8.50
C LEU A 157 13.09 -21.68 8.50
N LEU A 158 14.42 -21.72 8.59
CA LEU A 158 15.26 -20.51 8.57
C LEU A 158 15.15 -19.75 7.25
N ASP A 159 15.13 -20.47 6.13
CA ASP A 159 15.02 -19.87 4.80
C ASP A 159 13.62 -19.31 4.57
N THR A 160 12.59 -19.98 5.07
CA THR A 160 11.21 -19.49 5.07
C THR A 160 11.07 -18.19 5.87
N ILE A 161 11.72 -18.10 7.04
CA ILE A 161 11.74 -16.87 7.85
C ILE A 161 12.48 -15.74 7.13
N LYS A 162 13.66 -16.02 6.54
CA LYS A 162 14.45 -15.01 5.81
C LYS A 162 13.74 -14.50 4.56
N SER A 163 12.99 -15.38 3.90
CA SER A 163 12.25 -15.08 2.67
C SER A 163 10.84 -14.55 2.92
N LYS A 164 10.47 -14.25 4.18
CA LYS A 164 9.13 -13.81 4.54
C LYS A 164 8.76 -12.54 3.78
N ILE A 165 7.66 -12.61 3.03
CA ILE A 165 7.06 -11.47 2.35
C ILE A 165 6.29 -10.65 3.40
N ILE A 166 6.57 -9.36 3.47
CA ILE A 166 5.88 -8.44 4.36
C ILE A 166 4.69 -7.86 3.59
N LEU A 167 3.49 -8.13 4.12
CA LEU A 167 2.23 -7.54 3.67
C LEU A 167 1.72 -6.63 4.79
N PHE A 168 1.24 -5.45 4.43
CA PHE A 168 0.54 -4.59 5.36
C PHE A 168 -0.75 -5.24 5.81
N ASP A 169 -1.13 -5.09 7.06
CA ASP A 169 -2.49 -5.47 7.46
C ASP A 169 -3.54 -4.48 6.96
N THR A 170 -4.80 -4.82 7.16
CA THR A 170 -5.94 -4.00 6.75
C THR A 170 -5.90 -2.60 7.37
N ASP A 171 -5.46 -2.45 8.62
CA ASP A 171 -5.41 -1.15 9.30
C ASP A 171 -4.21 -0.32 8.84
N GLN A 172 -3.07 -0.97 8.60
CA GLN A 172 -1.89 -0.35 7.99
C GLN A 172 -2.20 0.14 6.57
N THR A 173 -2.86 -0.70 5.76
CA THR A 173 -3.29 -0.34 4.41
C THR A 173 -4.26 0.85 4.44
N LYS A 174 -5.27 0.83 5.34
CA LYS A 174 -6.15 1.99 5.57
C LYS A 174 -5.36 3.23 5.94
N PHE A 175 -4.44 3.14 6.90
CA PHE A 175 -3.63 4.28 7.31
C PHE A 175 -2.88 4.92 6.13
N VAL A 176 -2.28 4.11 5.25
CA VAL A 176 -1.53 4.60 4.09
C VAL A 176 -2.45 5.23 3.05
N PHE A 177 -3.46 4.49 2.56
CA PHE A 177 -4.20 4.86 1.36
C PHE A 177 -5.54 5.55 1.61
N GLN A 178 -6.19 5.29 2.75
CA GLN A 178 -7.51 5.87 2.99
C GLN A 178 -7.41 7.40 3.10
N SER A 179 -8.22 8.08 2.30
CA SER A 179 -8.38 9.53 2.32
C SER A 179 -9.42 9.91 3.38
N GLY A 180 -9.34 11.14 3.90
CA GLY A 180 -10.37 11.64 4.82
C GLY A 180 -10.23 11.18 6.27
N PHE A 181 -9.03 10.79 6.71
CA PHE A 181 -8.75 10.84 8.14
C PHE A 181 -9.06 12.26 8.62
N GLY A 182 -9.83 12.37 9.71
CA GLY A 182 -10.08 13.66 10.34
C GLY A 182 -8.76 14.36 10.70
N LYS A 183 -8.84 15.51 11.39
CA LYS A 183 -7.65 16.34 11.69
C LYS A 183 -6.48 15.60 12.38
N LYS A 184 -6.70 14.41 12.94
CA LYS A 184 -5.70 13.61 13.65
C LYS A 184 -5.88 12.11 13.39
N SER A 185 -4.77 11.44 13.10
CA SER A 185 -4.66 9.97 13.13
C SER A 185 -3.56 9.58 14.11
N VAL A 186 -3.76 8.48 14.85
CA VAL A 186 -2.79 7.97 15.82
C VAL A 186 -2.51 6.51 15.49
N ILE A 187 -1.24 6.17 15.33
CA ILE A 187 -0.78 4.78 15.22
C ILE A 187 -0.12 4.40 16.53
N GLN A 188 -0.56 3.29 17.10
CA GLN A 188 0.08 2.67 18.26
C GLN A 188 0.57 1.27 17.88
N GLY A 189 1.76 0.90 18.33
CA GLY A 189 2.33 -0.42 18.06
C GLY A 189 3.54 -0.68 18.94
N LEU A 190 3.85 -1.96 19.18
CA LEU A 190 5.00 -2.40 19.96
C LEU A 190 6.34 -1.96 19.32
N ALA A 191 7.42 -1.97 20.08
CA ALA A 191 8.75 -1.71 19.52
C ALA A 191 9.04 -2.68 18.36
N GLY A 192 9.61 -2.18 17.27
CA GLY A 192 9.89 -3.00 16.07
C GLY A 192 8.69 -3.29 15.16
N SER A 193 7.49 -2.80 15.46
CA SER A 193 6.27 -3.06 14.66
C SER A 193 6.17 -2.32 13.31
N GLY A 194 7.29 -1.81 12.77
CA GLY A 194 7.28 -1.13 11.46
C GLY A 194 6.68 0.29 11.42
N LYS A 195 6.39 0.95 12.56
CA LYS A 195 5.76 2.30 12.60
C LYS A 195 6.47 3.34 11.73
N THR A 196 7.81 3.35 11.76
CA THR A 196 8.59 4.31 10.96
C THR A 196 8.39 4.05 9.47
N GLU A 197 8.37 2.78 9.05
CA GLU A 197 8.12 2.41 7.66
C GLU A 197 6.73 2.87 7.23
N LEU A 198 5.72 2.57 8.04
CA LEU A 198 4.34 2.96 7.79
C LEU A 198 4.17 4.48 7.64
N LEU A 199 4.88 5.27 8.47
CA LEU A 199 4.90 6.73 8.36
C LEU A 199 5.58 7.22 7.08
N LEU A 200 6.66 6.56 6.63
CA LEU A 200 7.34 6.89 5.38
C LEU A 200 6.46 6.57 4.17
N HIS A 201 5.73 5.45 4.18
CA HIS A 201 4.71 5.14 3.17
C HIS A 201 3.64 6.23 3.10
N LYS A 202 3.08 6.65 4.25
CA LYS A 202 2.10 7.74 4.28
C LYS A 202 2.68 9.07 3.81
N LEU A 203 3.93 9.37 4.17
CA LEU A 203 4.63 10.55 3.69
C LEU A 203 4.76 10.55 2.16
N LYS A 204 5.26 9.45 1.57
CA LYS A 204 5.34 9.28 0.11
C LYS A 204 3.97 9.48 -0.54
N GLU A 205 2.93 8.92 0.07
CA GLU A 205 1.58 9.00 -0.47
C GLU A 205 1.03 10.43 -0.50
N ILE A 206 1.12 11.15 0.63
CA ILE A 206 0.69 12.55 0.73
C ILE A 206 1.52 13.44 -0.22
N TYR A 207 2.84 13.22 -0.27
CA TYR A 207 3.75 14.01 -1.10
C TYR A 207 3.45 13.89 -2.59
N SER A 208 3.13 12.68 -3.05
CA SER A 208 2.82 12.39 -4.45
C SER A 208 1.45 12.92 -4.87
N LYS A 209 0.42 12.69 -4.06
CA LYS A 209 -0.99 13.00 -4.38
C LYS A 209 -1.37 14.47 -4.23
N ASN A 210 -0.71 15.22 -3.34
CA ASN A 210 -1.07 16.61 -3.07
C ASN A 210 0.10 17.54 -3.46
N PRO A 211 0.13 18.03 -4.72
CA PRO A 211 1.20 18.90 -5.22
C PRO A 211 1.45 20.11 -4.32
N ASP A 212 0.38 20.75 -3.85
CA ASP A 212 0.41 22.01 -3.09
C ASP A 212 0.60 21.81 -1.57
N SER A 213 0.61 20.57 -1.09
CA SER A 213 0.71 20.31 0.35
C SER A 213 2.10 20.65 0.88
N ARG A 214 2.16 21.41 1.97
CA ARG A 214 3.38 21.58 2.77
C ARG A 214 3.38 20.58 3.92
N ILE A 215 4.41 19.74 3.97
CA ILE A 215 4.48 18.60 4.87
C ILE A 215 5.63 18.82 5.88
N ALA A 216 5.30 18.72 7.16
CA ALA A 216 6.29 18.76 8.24
C ALA A 216 6.40 17.39 8.91
N PHE A 217 7.55 16.75 8.79
CA PHE A 217 7.93 15.55 9.52
C PHE A 217 8.73 15.97 10.76
N THR A 218 8.27 15.63 11.97
CA THR A 218 8.91 16.12 13.19
C THR A 218 9.21 15.02 14.18
N CYS A 219 10.39 15.08 14.79
CA CYS A 219 10.81 14.17 15.85
C CYS A 219 11.23 14.96 17.09
N PHE A 220 10.95 14.41 18.28
CA PHE A 220 11.40 15.02 19.52
C PHE A 220 12.94 15.02 19.66
N ASN A 221 13.61 13.94 19.26
CA ASN A 221 15.07 13.82 19.33
C ASN A 221 15.74 14.37 18.05
N LYS A 222 16.76 15.23 18.22
CA LYS A 222 17.56 15.79 17.11
C LYS A 222 18.27 14.72 16.29
N ILE A 223 18.80 13.69 16.92
CA ILE A 223 19.48 12.56 16.25
C ILE A 223 18.48 11.84 15.36
N LEU A 224 17.28 11.52 15.87
CA LEU A 224 16.24 10.85 15.09
C LEU A 224 15.79 11.72 13.90
N ALA A 225 15.62 13.03 14.10
CA ALA A 225 15.29 13.95 12.99
C ALA A 225 16.39 13.97 11.92
N SER A 226 17.66 13.96 12.33
CA SER A 226 18.81 13.88 11.42
C SER A 226 18.83 12.57 10.63
N THR A 227 18.64 11.43 11.31
CA THR A 227 18.54 10.11 10.67
C THR A 227 17.38 10.06 9.68
N MET A 228 16.23 10.65 10.01
CA MET A 228 15.09 10.69 9.09
C MET A 228 15.35 11.57 7.85
N ARG A 229 16.12 12.66 7.97
CA ARG A 229 16.53 13.45 6.80
C ARG A 229 17.33 12.64 5.78
N THR A 230 18.13 11.67 6.23
CA THR A 230 18.87 10.75 5.35
C THR A 230 17.99 9.62 4.84
N ARG A 231 17.15 9.03 5.72
CA ARG A 231 16.32 7.87 5.38
C ARG A 231 15.16 8.20 4.44
N ILE A 232 14.59 9.41 4.51
CA ILE A 232 13.47 9.79 3.63
C ILE A 232 13.86 9.73 2.14
N PRO A 233 14.96 10.35 1.69
CA PRO A 233 15.45 10.21 0.31
C PRO A 233 15.71 8.76 -0.09
N GLU A 234 16.42 7.99 0.75
CA GLU A 234 16.70 6.57 0.49
C GLU A 234 15.41 5.76 0.30
N PHE A 235 14.39 6.06 1.11
CA PHE A 235 13.08 5.43 0.99
C PHE A 235 12.35 5.84 -0.31
N PHE A 236 12.42 7.13 -0.69
CA PHE A 236 11.83 7.60 -1.94
C PHE A 236 12.50 6.97 -3.16
N ASP A 237 13.82 6.82 -3.13
CA ASP A 237 14.59 6.14 -4.18
C ASP A 237 14.24 4.66 -4.25
N PHE A 238 14.15 3.98 -3.09
CA PHE A 238 13.71 2.59 -3.01
C PHE A 238 12.30 2.39 -3.59
N MET A 239 11.38 3.29 -3.25
CA MET A 239 10.02 3.32 -3.76
C MET A 239 9.90 3.88 -5.18
N ARG A 240 11.04 4.24 -5.81
CA ARG A 240 11.13 4.78 -7.18
C ARG A 240 10.16 5.92 -7.43
N VAL A 241 10.14 6.86 -6.50
CA VAL A 241 9.39 8.11 -6.66
C VAL A 241 10.14 8.99 -7.64
N GLU A 242 9.50 9.33 -8.77
CA GLU A 242 10.13 10.13 -9.82
C GLU A 242 10.28 11.61 -9.42
N LYS A 243 9.38 12.12 -8.58
CA LYS A 243 9.44 13.49 -8.08
C LYS A 243 10.58 13.66 -7.10
N GLN A 244 11.50 14.58 -7.40
CA GLN A 244 12.56 14.96 -6.47
C GLN A 244 11.98 15.57 -5.19
N ILE A 245 12.69 15.37 -4.07
CA ILE A 245 12.30 15.94 -2.78
C ILE A 245 12.68 17.41 -2.73
N GLU A 246 11.68 18.28 -2.56
CA GLU A 246 11.87 19.72 -2.40
C GLU A 246 11.98 20.08 -0.91
N TRP A 247 13.20 19.98 -0.39
CA TRP A 247 13.50 20.34 1.01
C TRP A 247 13.32 21.83 1.26
N GLY A 248 12.67 22.18 2.38
CA GLY A 248 12.57 23.56 2.84
C GLY A 248 11.49 24.39 2.13
N THR A 249 10.82 23.83 1.13
CA THR A 249 9.67 24.45 0.46
C THR A 249 8.41 23.60 0.63
N LYS A 250 8.49 22.32 0.24
CA LYS A 250 7.37 21.37 0.28
C LYS A 250 7.51 20.40 1.44
N LEU A 251 8.67 19.78 1.58
CA LEU A 251 8.94 18.83 2.67
C LEU A 251 9.93 19.43 3.66
N PHE A 252 9.56 19.34 4.93
CA PHE A 252 10.38 19.72 6.04
C PHE A 252 10.58 18.54 6.97
N CYS A 253 11.81 18.30 7.42
CA CYS A 253 12.10 17.35 8.48
C CYS A 253 12.85 18.07 9.60
N PHE A 254 12.26 18.14 10.79
CA PHE A 254 12.74 18.98 11.89
C PHE A 254 12.77 18.26 13.23
N ASN A 255 13.56 18.82 14.16
CA ASN A 255 13.29 18.65 15.57
C ASN A 255 11.96 19.35 15.95
N SER A 256 11.24 18.84 16.95
CA SER A 256 9.96 19.45 17.35
C SER A 256 10.11 20.89 17.88
N TRP A 257 11.21 21.23 18.58
CA TRP A 257 11.35 22.51 19.27
C TRP A 257 12.18 23.55 18.49
N GLY A 258 13.46 23.25 18.25
CA GLY A 258 14.41 24.16 17.59
C GLY A 258 15.25 25.01 18.55
N LEU A 259 16.06 25.91 17.97
CA LEU A 259 17.03 26.80 18.59
C LEU A 259 16.63 28.25 18.39
N THR A 260 16.83 29.09 19.42
CA THR A 260 16.45 30.51 19.43
C THR A 260 17.09 31.36 18.33
N LYS A 261 18.23 30.96 17.79
CA LYS A 261 18.95 31.73 16.76
C LYS A 261 18.68 31.25 15.34
N GLU A 262 18.06 30.08 15.16
CA GLU A 262 17.94 29.44 13.84
C GLU A 262 16.47 29.17 13.48
N PRO A 263 15.87 29.94 12.56
CA PRO A 263 14.46 29.79 12.18
C PRO A 263 14.04 28.39 11.71
N PHE A 264 14.92 27.66 11.03
CA PHE A 264 14.63 26.35 10.43
C PHE A 264 15.19 25.17 11.26
N SER A 265 15.54 25.41 12.53
CA SER A 265 16.12 24.39 13.41
C SER A 265 15.09 23.48 14.06
N GLY A 266 13.82 23.89 14.10
CA GLY A 266 12.73 23.09 14.66
C GLY A 266 11.37 23.57 14.22
N MET A 267 10.36 22.71 14.34
CA MET A 267 8.99 23.01 13.89
C MET A 267 8.37 24.17 14.67
N TYR A 268 8.43 24.13 16.01
CA TYR A 268 7.89 25.21 16.83
C TYR A 268 8.60 26.54 16.52
N ARG A 269 9.94 26.52 16.44
CA ARG A 269 10.72 27.69 16.04
C ARG A 269 10.35 28.22 14.65
N TYR A 270 10.14 27.33 13.68
CA TYR A 270 9.73 27.69 12.34
C TYR A 270 8.36 28.36 12.32
N ILE A 271 7.37 27.81 13.06
CA ILE A 271 6.05 28.43 13.22
C ILE A 271 6.18 29.83 13.82
N CYS A 272 6.93 29.98 14.93
CA CYS A 272 7.14 31.28 15.57
C CYS A 272 7.74 32.30 14.60
N HIS A 273 8.76 31.90 13.84
CA HIS A 273 9.38 32.79 12.87
C HIS A 273 8.44 33.17 11.72
N TYR A 274 7.72 32.19 11.16
CA TYR A 274 6.84 32.39 10.01
C TYR A 274 5.65 33.30 10.32
N TYR A 275 5.09 33.21 11.53
CA TYR A 275 3.96 34.03 11.98
C TYR A 275 4.38 35.22 12.84
N GLU A 276 5.67 35.51 12.95
CA GLU A 276 6.22 36.61 13.76
C GLU A 276 5.80 36.56 15.25
N ILE A 277 5.61 35.35 15.79
CA ILE A 277 5.23 35.11 17.19
C ILE A 277 6.51 34.99 18.03
N PRO A 278 6.59 35.58 19.23
CA PRO A 278 7.74 35.41 20.12
C PRO A 278 8.04 33.94 20.41
N PHE A 279 9.30 33.54 20.22
CA PHE A 279 9.75 32.19 20.54
C PHE A 279 10.03 32.06 22.04
N GLY A 280 9.20 31.29 22.74
CA GLY A 280 9.42 30.89 24.13
C GLY A 280 10.54 29.84 24.24
N GLY A 281 11.79 30.30 24.29
CA GLY A 281 12.93 29.44 24.60
C GLY A 281 12.92 29.00 26.06
N PHE A 282 13.41 27.78 26.32
CA PHE A 282 13.81 27.32 27.64
C PHE A 282 15.32 27.50 27.83
#